data_AF-A0A4S4KFB5-F1
#
_entry.id   AF-A0A4S4KFB5-F1
#
_cell.length_a   1.000
_cell.length_b   1.000
_cell.length_c   1.000
_cell.angle_alpha   90.00
_cell.angle_beta   90.00
_cell.angle_gamma   90.00
#
_symmetry.space_group_name_H-M   'P 1'
#
loop_
_entity.id
_entity.type
_entity.pdbx_description
1 polymer ?
#
loop_
_entity_poly.entity_id
_entity_poly.type
_entity_poly.pdbx_seq_one_letter_code
_entity_poly.pdbx_strand_id
1 'polypeptide(L)'
;MSLYSLSGVVKTGFVLRRHNQDKSQEDYNTELERMNAQISAENWTLQNDNKQLATLIKEYEQTLENVMTTFRTRANEVQQRELTLMREYERKLLLRETEELSKALERSTHFSTSLGRIGGALRAIMRALGGEDPSFNSLELDIQTNENGKQTTADERESELAAAEWALERECELTRLEQENRLLKQLAMEHAGIFASGNLVGGGDGIRELPKLPVILKVPARTRKGKLGGKGVGPFGMYKKFDEPKLGD
;
A
#
# COMPACT_ATOMS: atom_id res chain seq x y z
N MET A 1 -16.60 51.11 41.17
CA MET A 1 -15.63 50.54 40.21
C MET A 1 -16.36 49.50 39.36
N SER A 2 -15.97 49.46 38.08
CA SER A 2 -16.66 48.93 36.89
C SER A 2 -16.82 47.39 36.83
N LEU A 3 -17.50 46.97 35.74
CA LEU A 3 -17.55 45.66 35.06
C LEU A 3 -18.82 44.84 35.40
N TYR A 4 -19.72 44.45 34.48
CA TYR A 4 -19.58 44.11 33.06
C TYR A 4 -20.83 44.48 32.25
N SER A 5 -20.62 45.22 31.16
CA SER A 5 -21.55 45.34 30.04
C SER A 5 -21.29 44.20 29.06
N LEU A 6 -22.15 43.19 28.98
CA LEU A 6 -22.21 42.25 27.84
C LEU A 6 -23.48 41.40 27.95
N SER A 7 -24.62 41.99 27.59
CA SER A 7 -25.67 41.21 26.92
C SER A 7 -25.89 41.85 25.56
N GLY A 8 -25.32 41.22 24.54
CA GLY A 8 -25.62 41.51 23.15
C GLY A 8 -27.08 41.18 22.89
N VAL A 9 -27.95 42.16 23.13
CA VAL A 9 -29.33 42.14 22.67
C VAL A 9 -29.26 42.11 21.15
N VAL A 10 -29.70 40.99 20.59
CA VAL A 10 -29.97 40.82 19.16
C VAL A 10 -30.84 42.00 18.73
N LYS A 11 -30.25 42.95 17.99
CA LYS A 11 -30.95 44.05 17.34
C LYS A 11 -31.79 43.49 16.19
N THR A 12 -32.93 42.90 16.51
CA THR A 12 -34.04 42.84 15.57
C THR A 12 -34.64 44.25 15.50
N GLY A 13 -34.92 44.72 14.28
CA GLY A 13 -35.15 46.13 13.97
C GLY A 13 -36.20 46.80 14.87
N PHE A 14 -35.80 47.86 15.56
CA PHE A 14 -36.74 48.75 16.24
C PHE A 14 -37.51 49.55 15.19
N VAL A 15 -38.81 49.29 15.04
CA VAL A 15 -39.72 50.22 14.36
C VAL A 15 -39.77 51.48 15.21
N LEU A 16 -39.35 52.62 14.64
CA LEU A 16 -39.24 53.90 15.35
C LEU A 16 -40.57 54.25 16.04
N ARG A 17 -40.53 54.41 17.37
CA ARG A 17 -41.60 55.02 18.19
C ARG A 17 -41.67 56.54 17.97
N ARG A 18 -41.61 57.01 16.73
CA ARG A 18 -42.03 58.37 16.43
C ARG A 18 -43.55 58.33 16.43
N HIS A 19 -44.08 58.70 17.59
CA HIS A 19 -45.47 58.85 17.94
C HIS A 19 -46.28 59.44 16.76
N ASN A 20 -46.89 58.57 15.95
CA ASN A 20 -47.87 58.96 14.95
C ASN A 20 -49.12 59.44 15.72
N GLN A 21 -49.30 60.75 15.90
CA GLN A 21 -50.50 61.31 16.56
C GLN A 21 -51.76 61.25 15.67
N ASP A 22 -51.60 60.88 14.40
CA ASP A 22 -52.65 60.99 13.38
C ASP A 22 -53.41 59.67 13.13
N LYS A 23 -52.97 58.56 13.74
CA LYS A 23 -53.60 57.23 13.65
C LYS A 23 -54.13 56.80 15.01
N SER A 24 -55.28 56.14 15.04
CA SER A 24 -55.79 55.56 16.28
C SER A 24 -54.83 54.46 16.76
N GLN A 25 -54.71 54.30 18.08
CA GLN A 25 -53.86 53.26 18.68
C GLN A 25 -54.24 51.85 18.19
N GLU A 26 -55.52 51.65 17.88
CA GLU A 26 -56.08 50.40 17.37
C GLU A 26 -55.60 50.11 15.94
N ASP A 27 -55.65 51.10 15.03
CA ASP A 27 -55.16 50.95 13.65
C ASP A 27 -53.65 50.66 13.60
N TYR A 28 -52.88 51.26 14.51
CA TYR A 28 -51.45 51.00 14.61
C TYR A 28 -51.15 49.58 15.12
N ASN A 29 -51.87 49.13 16.15
CA ASN A 29 -51.69 47.78 16.69
C ASN A 29 -52.11 46.70 15.68
N THR A 30 -53.20 46.93 14.94
CA THR A 30 -53.66 45.99 13.90
C THR A 30 -52.69 45.91 12.72
N GLU A 31 -52.12 47.04 12.25
CA GLU A 31 -51.07 47.03 11.23
C GLU A 31 -49.79 46.32 11.73
N LEU A 32 -49.40 46.52 13.01
CA LEU A 32 -48.28 45.82 13.61
C LEU A 32 -48.51 44.31 13.73
N GLU A 33 -49.70 43.89 14.16
CA GLU A 33 -50.07 42.48 14.25
C GLU A 33 -50.06 41.83 12.88
N ARG A 34 -50.60 42.52 11.86
CA ARG A 34 -50.54 42.05 10.47
C ARG A 34 -49.11 41.92 9.97
N MET A 35 -48.25 42.90 10.22
CA MET A 35 -46.85 42.86 9.82
C MET A 35 -46.10 41.73 10.54
N ASN A 36 -46.28 41.59 11.86
CA ASN A 36 -45.66 40.53 12.64
C ASN A 36 -46.14 39.14 12.20
N ALA A 37 -47.43 38.97 11.88
CA ALA A 37 -47.98 37.73 11.34
C ALA A 37 -47.36 37.41 9.97
N GLN A 38 -47.21 38.40 9.09
CA GLN A 38 -46.56 38.24 7.79
C GLN A 38 -45.09 37.84 7.94
N ILE A 39 -44.31 38.55 8.76
CA ILE A 39 -42.89 38.24 9.01
C ILE A 39 -42.73 36.84 9.61
N SER A 40 -43.65 36.44 10.48
CA SER A 40 -43.64 35.09 11.09
C SER A 40 -43.94 34.01 10.04
N ALA A 41 -44.88 34.26 9.13
CA ALA A 41 -45.20 33.35 8.03
C ALA A 41 -44.04 33.22 7.01
N GLU A 42 -43.39 34.33 6.66
CA GLU A 42 -42.20 34.33 5.80
C GLU A 42 -41.04 33.59 6.47
N ASN A 43 -40.78 33.84 7.75
CA ASN A 43 -39.77 33.10 8.51
C ASN A 43 -40.08 31.60 8.58
N TRP A 44 -41.34 31.22 8.76
CA TRP A 44 -41.74 29.82 8.75
C TRP A 44 -41.49 29.15 7.39
N THR A 45 -41.79 29.87 6.30
CA THR A 45 -41.52 29.41 4.93
C THR A 45 -40.02 29.24 4.68
N LEU A 46 -39.20 30.24 5.03
CA LEU A 46 -37.74 30.16 4.91
C LEU A 46 -37.15 29.02 5.75
N GLN A 47 -37.69 28.77 6.94
CA GLN A 47 -37.28 27.63 7.75
C GLN A 47 -37.63 26.29 7.09
N ASN A 48 -38.79 26.19 6.46
CA ASN A 48 -39.18 24.99 5.73
C ASN A 48 -38.27 24.76 4.50
N ASP A 49 -37.98 25.81 3.74
CA ASP A 49 -37.11 25.73 2.55
C ASP A 49 -35.68 25.38 2.96
N ASN A 50 -35.15 25.99 4.02
CA ASN A 50 -33.84 25.63 4.57
C ASN A 50 -33.77 24.17 5.02
N LYS A 51 -34.85 23.63 5.60
CA LYS A 51 -34.91 22.20 5.95
C LYS A 51 -34.89 21.31 4.70
N GLN A 52 -35.63 21.67 3.65
CA GLN A 52 -35.63 20.93 2.40
C GLN A 52 -34.25 20.95 1.73
N LEU A 53 -33.60 22.11 1.66
CA LEU A 53 -32.24 22.25 1.13
C LEU A 53 -31.23 21.44 1.94
N ALA A 54 -31.32 21.47 3.27
CA ALA A 54 -30.45 20.69 4.14
C ALA A 54 -30.64 19.17 3.94
N THR A 55 -31.87 18.71 3.72
CA THR A 55 -32.15 17.31 3.38
C THR A 55 -31.56 16.93 2.03
N LEU A 56 -31.77 17.77 1.02
CA LEU A 56 -31.26 17.54 -0.33
C LEU A 56 -29.72 17.47 -0.38
N ILE A 57 -29.04 18.35 0.37
CA ILE A 57 -27.58 18.31 0.50
C ILE A 57 -27.13 16.97 1.08
N LYS A 58 -27.77 16.49 2.15
CA LYS A 58 -27.43 15.18 2.76
C LYS A 58 -27.65 14.03 1.80
N GLU A 59 -28.70 14.06 0.99
CA GLU A 59 -28.94 13.05 -0.05
C GLU A 59 -27.83 13.07 -1.11
N TYR A 60 -27.41 14.25 -1.58
CA TYR A 60 -26.29 14.35 -2.51
C TYR A 60 -24.97 13.89 -1.90
N GLU A 61 -24.68 14.26 -0.67
CA GLU A 61 -23.50 13.77 0.05
C GLU A 61 -23.52 12.25 0.19
N GLN A 62 -24.66 11.67 0.55
CA GLN A 62 -24.84 10.22 0.65
C GLN A 62 -24.67 9.52 -0.69
N THR A 63 -25.26 10.05 -1.77
CA THR A 63 -25.10 9.47 -3.11
C THR A 63 -23.66 9.52 -3.57
N LEU A 64 -22.94 10.63 -3.29
CA LEU A 64 -21.53 10.76 -3.60
C LEU A 64 -20.71 9.76 -2.81
N GLU A 65 -20.94 9.59 -1.51
CA GLU A 65 -20.22 8.61 -0.70
C GLU A 65 -20.46 7.18 -1.19
N ASN A 66 -21.69 6.85 -1.58
CA ASN A 66 -22.04 5.55 -2.16
C ASN A 66 -21.30 5.32 -3.49
N VAL A 67 -21.31 6.30 -4.41
CA VAL A 67 -20.61 6.20 -5.70
C VAL A 67 -19.10 6.12 -5.51
N MET A 68 -18.54 6.91 -4.59
CA MET A 68 -17.11 6.90 -4.31
C MET A 68 -16.67 5.59 -3.64
N THR A 69 -17.48 5.04 -2.73
CA THR A 69 -17.21 3.74 -2.10
C THR A 69 -17.24 2.63 -3.14
N THR A 70 -18.28 2.56 -3.98
CA THR A 70 -18.38 1.55 -5.04
C THR A 70 -17.24 1.67 -6.05
N PHE A 71 -16.86 2.88 -6.44
CA PHE A 71 -15.72 3.12 -7.33
C PHE A 71 -14.40 2.67 -6.68
N ARG A 72 -14.15 3.02 -5.41
CA ARG A 72 -12.94 2.60 -4.68
C ARG A 72 -12.85 1.08 -4.57
N THR A 73 -13.96 0.41 -4.23
CA THR A 73 -14.03 -1.06 -4.13
C THR A 73 -13.77 -1.71 -5.49
N ARG A 74 -14.49 -1.30 -6.53
CA ARG A 74 -14.32 -1.86 -7.88
C ARG A 74 -12.92 -1.61 -8.43
N ALA A 75 -12.35 -0.42 -8.21
CA ALA A 75 -10.98 -0.13 -8.62
C ALA A 75 -9.97 -1.03 -7.91
N ASN A 76 -10.17 -1.31 -6.62
CA ASN A 76 -9.34 -2.23 -5.85
C ASN A 76 -9.46 -3.67 -6.38
N GLU A 77 -10.68 -4.15 -6.61
CA GLU A 77 -10.93 -5.49 -7.18
C GLU A 77 -10.26 -5.66 -8.54
N VAL A 78 -10.37 -4.67 -9.43
CA VAL A 78 -9.70 -4.69 -10.74
C VAL A 78 -8.18 -4.74 -10.55
N GLN A 79 -7.62 -3.91 -9.67
CA GLN A 79 -6.17 -3.94 -9.39
C GLN A 79 -5.70 -5.30 -8.86
N GLN A 80 -6.46 -5.91 -7.95
CA GLN A 80 -6.14 -7.24 -7.43
C GLN A 80 -6.20 -8.31 -8.53
N ARG A 81 -7.24 -8.27 -9.36
CA ARG A 81 -7.40 -9.20 -10.50
C ARG A 81 -6.24 -9.06 -11.50
N GLU A 82 -5.89 -7.84 -11.90
CA GLU A 82 -4.80 -7.59 -12.82
C GLU A 82 -3.45 -8.06 -12.25
N LEU A 83 -3.17 -7.77 -10.97
CA LEU A 83 -1.95 -8.25 -10.31
C LEU A 83 -1.88 -9.78 -10.23
N THR A 84 -3.03 -10.43 -10.01
CA THR A 84 -3.11 -11.90 -9.96
C THR A 84 -2.81 -12.49 -11.33
N LEU A 85 -3.42 -11.93 -12.37
CA LEU A 85 -3.21 -12.33 -13.76
C LEU A 85 -1.74 -12.15 -14.19
N MET A 86 -1.13 -11.02 -13.83
CA MET A 86 0.30 -10.78 -14.08
C MET A 86 1.18 -11.85 -13.44
N ARG A 87 0.97 -12.16 -12.15
CA ARG A 87 1.73 -13.23 -11.45
C ARG A 87 1.54 -14.60 -12.09
N GLU A 88 0.32 -14.92 -12.53
CA GLU A 88 0.04 -16.18 -13.20
C GLU A 88 0.77 -16.31 -14.54
N TYR A 89 0.77 -15.25 -15.36
CA TYR A 89 1.48 -15.24 -16.63
C TYR A 89 2.99 -15.23 -16.44
N GLU A 90 3.50 -14.49 -15.47
CA GLU A 90 4.91 -14.50 -15.09
C GLU A 90 5.35 -15.91 -14.69
N ARG A 91 4.58 -16.60 -13.84
CA ARG A 91 4.83 -17.99 -13.47
C ARG A 91 4.85 -18.93 -14.69
N LYS A 92 3.87 -18.80 -15.59
CA LYS A 92 3.81 -19.63 -16.81
C LYS A 92 5.00 -19.37 -17.73
N LEU A 93 5.41 -18.11 -17.86
CA LEU A 93 6.56 -17.72 -18.67
C LEU A 93 7.86 -18.29 -18.11
N LEU A 94 8.08 -18.14 -16.79
CA LEU A 94 9.23 -18.70 -16.10
C LEU A 94 9.28 -20.23 -16.23
N LEU A 95 8.16 -20.92 -16.02
CA LEU A 95 8.11 -22.38 -16.18
C LEU A 95 8.50 -22.80 -17.59
N ARG A 96 7.96 -22.14 -18.61
CA ARG A 96 8.32 -22.43 -20.01
C ARG A 96 9.80 -22.19 -20.26
N GLU A 97 10.35 -21.08 -19.79
CA GLU A 97 11.77 -20.74 -19.96
C GLU A 97 12.66 -21.78 -19.26
N THR A 98 12.33 -22.18 -18.03
CA THR A 98 13.07 -23.23 -17.32
C THR A 98 13.01 -24.58 -18.03
N GLU A 99 11.87 -24.94 -18.62
CA GLU A 99 11.71 -26.17 -19.40
C GLU A 99 12.50 -26.11 -20.73
N GLU A 100 12.57 -24.95 -21.37
CA GLU A 100 13.34 -24.77 -22.60
C GLU A 100 14.85 -24.85 -22.32
N LEU A 101 15.32 -24.19 -21.24
CA LEU A 101 16.70 -24.26 -20.79
C LEU A 101 17.10 -25.67 -20.35
N SER A 102 16.23 -26.39 -19.64
CA SER A 102 16.52 -27.78 -19.24
C SER A 102 16.65 -28.71 -20.44
N LYS A 103 15.75 -28.60 -21.43
CA LYS A 103 15.85 -29.35 -22.69
C LYS A 103 17.11 -29.00 -23.49
N ALA A 104 17.49 -27.73 -23.53
CA ALA A 104 18.73 -27.31 -24.20
C ALA A 104 19.98 -27.89 -23.51
N LEU A 105 20.00 -27.89 -22.18
CA LEU A 105 21.06 -28.48 -21.38
C LEU A 105 21.14 -30.00 -21.54
N GLU A 106 19.99 -30.69 -21.55
CA GLU A 106 19.91 -32.14 -21.79
C GLU A 106 20.47 -32.49 -23.18
N ARG A 107 20.10 -31.74 -24.22
CA ARG A 107 20.64 -31.93 -25.58
C ARG A 107 22.15 -31.72 -25.64
N SER A 108 22.66 -30.65 -25.00
CA SER A 108 24.10 -30.37 -24.96
C SER A 108 24.88 -31.44 -24.21
N THR A 109 24.35 -31.90 -23.08
CA THR A 109 24.93 -32.98 -22.27
C THR A 109 24.91 -34.30 -23.05
N HIS A 110 23.80 -34.65 -23.70
CA HIS A 110 23.70 -35.84 -24.54
C HIS A 110 24.67 -35.78 -25.73
N PHE A 111 24.80 -34.62 -26.38
CA PHE A 111 25.77 -34.42 -27.44
C PHE A 111 27.20 -34.62 -26.95
N SER A 112 27.57 -33.97 -25.84
CA SER A 112 28.92 -34.03 -25.26
C SER A 112 29.28 -35.46 -24.81
N THR A 113 28.36 -36.17 -24.16
CA THR A 113 28.55 -37.57 -23.75
C THR A 113 28.71 -38.50 -24.96
N SER A 114 27.90 -38.32 -26.01
CA SER A 114 28.03 -39.10 -27.25
C SER A 114 29.36 -38.83 -27.97
N LEU A 115 29.82 -37.58 -28.01
CA LEU A 115 31.10 -37.19 -28.61
C LEU A 115 32.27 -37.76 -27.79
N GLY A 116 32.18 -37.73 -26.46
CA GLY A 116 33.16 -38.35 -25.57
C GLY A 116 33.27 -39.85 -25.80
N ARG A 117 32.14 -40.55 -25.94
CA ARG A 117 32.09 -41.98 -26.29
C ARG A 117 32.72 -42.27 -27.65
N ILE A 118 32.41 -41.47 -28.67
CA ILE A 118 33.00 -41.62 -30.02
C ILE A 118 34.51 -41.35 -29.98
N GLY A 119 34.94 -40.28 -29.31
CA GLY A 119 36.37 -39.97 -29.14
C GLY A 119 37.12 -41.03 -28.34
N GLY A 120 36.47 -41.66 -27.36
CA GLY A 120 36.98 -42.83 -26.64
C GLY A 120 37.13 -44.04 -27.56
N ALA A 121 36.08 -44.38 -28.32
CA ALA A 121 36.11 -45.47 -29.29
C ALA A 121 37.17 -45.28 -30.38
N LEU A 122 37.31 -44.05 -30.91
CA LEU A 122 38.35 -43.72 -31.89
C LEU A 122 39.75 -43.93 -31.33
N ARG A 123 40.01 -43.45 -30.11
CA ARG A 123 41.30 -43.67 -29.43
C ARG A 123 41.57 -45.16 -29.21
N ALA A 124 40.55 -45.94 -28.82
CA ALA A 124 40.67 -47.39 -28.68
C ALA A 124 41.01 -48.08 -30.01
N ILE A 125 40.38 -47.68 -31.12
CA ILE A 125 40.67 -48.20 -32.47
C ILE A 125 42.10 -47.84 -32.90
N MET A 126 42.54 -46.59 -32.69
CA MET A 126 43.91 -46.17 -33.04
C MET A 126 44.97 -46.97 -32.28
N ARG A 127 44.72 -47.29 -31.00
CA ARG A 127 45.61 -48.14 -30.18
C ARG A 127 45.63 -49.59 -30.65
N ALA A 128 44.46 -50.16 -30.95
CA ALA A 128 44.36 -51.52 -31.50
C ALA A 128 45.10 -51.65 -32.84
N LEU A 129 45.05 -50.63 -33.71
CA LEU A 129 45.81 -50.60 -34.96
C LEU A 129 47.32 -50.51 -34.73
N GLY A 130 47.75 -49.87 -33.63
CA GLY A 130 49.15 -49.81 -33.19
C GLY A 130 49.66 -51.07 -32.49
N GLY A 131 48.80 -52.09 -32.29
CA GLY A 131 49.16 -53.34 -31.61
C GLY A 131 49.02 -53.32 -30.08
N GLU A 132 48.40 -52.27 -29.51
CA GLU A 132 48.12 -52.16 -28.07
C GLU A 132 46.72 -52.72 -27.74
N ASP A 133 46.57 -53.34 -26.55
CA ASP A 133 45.29 -53.91 -26.12
C ASP A 133 44.25 -52.81 -25.77
N PRO A 134 43.08 -52.78 -26.43
CA PRO A 134 42.08 -51.71 -26.29
C PRO A 134 41.31 -51.76 -24.95
N SER A 135 41.46 -52.82 -24.18
CA SER A 135 40.71 -53.13 -22.95
C SER A 135 41.05 -52.22 -21.76
N PHE A 136 42.23 -51.59 -21.77
CA PHE A 136 42.81 -51.04 -20.54
C PHE A 136 42.19 -49.74 -20.04
N ASN A 137 41.46 -48.97 -20.85
CA ASN A 137 41.03 -47.62 -20.45
C ASN A 137 39.58 -47.24 -20.78
N SER A 138 38.69 -48.19 -21.12
CA SER A 138 37.34 -47.84 -21.57
C SER A 138 36.36 -47.37 -20.47
N LEU A 139 36.80 -47.21 -19.21
CA LEU A 139 35.98 -46.71 -18.11
C LEU A 139 36.61 -45.59 -17.27
N GLU A 140 37.72 -44.99 -17.69
CA GLU A 140 38.16 -43.71 -17.13
C GLU A 140 37.47 -42.58 -17.90
N LEU A 141 36.18 -42.40 -17.62
CA LEU A 141 35.56 -41.08 -17.73
C LEU A 141 36.40 -40.14 -16.89
N ASP A 142 36.97 -39.12 -17.53
CA ASP A 142 37.71 -37.99 -16.95
C ASP A 142 37.32 -37.72 -15.48
N ILE A 143 38.00 -38.39 -14.55
CA ILE A 143 38.24 -37.82 -13.24
C ILE A 143 39.18 -36.67 -13.55
N GLN A 144 38.64 -35.44 -13.56
CA GLN A 144 39.50 -34.26 -13.46
C GLN A 144 40.28 -34.41 -12.16
N THR A 145 41.46 -34.99 -12.25
CA THR A 145 42.46 -34.96 -11.20
C THR A 145 42.88 -33.51 -11.08
N ASN A 146 42.27 -32.80 -10.13
CA ASN A 146 42.93 -31.64 -9.55
C ASN A 146 44.35 -32.06 -9.15
N GLU A 147 45.30 -31.14 -9.31
CA GLU A 147 46.75 -31.38 -9.31
C GLU A 147 47.34 -31.89 -7.98
N ASN A 148 46.50 -32.34 -7.05
CA ASN A 148 46.85 -32.88 -5.74
C ASN A 148 46.46 -34.36 -5.53
N GLY A 149 46.12 -35.11 -6.58
CA GLY A 149 46.11 -36.59 -6.54
C GLY A 149 45.24 -37.25 -5.46
N LYS A 150 44.25 -36.56 -4.89
CA LYS A 150 43.34 -37.12 -3.89
C LYS A 150 42.08 -37.62 -4.58
N GLN A 151 41.96 -38.94 -4.73
CA GLN A 151 40.72 -39.59 -5.13
C GLN A 151 39.69 -39.37 -4.03
N THR A 152 38.71 -38.51 -4.27
CA THR A 152 37.56 -38.40 -3.37
C THR A 152 36.65 -39.60 -3.61
N THR A 153 36.45 -40.42 -2.58
CA THR A 153 35.51 -41.55 -2.65
C THR A 153 34.09 -41.01 -2.82
N ALA A 154 33.17 -41.83 -3.36
CA ALA A 154 31.77 -41.42 -3.54
C ALA A 154 31.15 -40.88 -2.23
N ASP A 155 31.53 -41.48 -1.10
CA ASP A 155 31.10 -41.10 0.25
C ASP A 155 31.55 -39.68 0.64
N GLU A 156 32.74 -39.23 0.22
CA GLU A 156 33.23 -37.86 0.49
C GLU A 156 32.40 -36.81 -0.28
N ARG A 157 31.97 -37.12 -1.50
CA ARG A 157 31.13 -36.21 -2.31
C ARG A 157 29.70 -36.12 -1.77
N GLU A 158 29.14 -37.24 -1.33
CA GLU A 158 27.83 -37.24 -0.67
C GLU A 158 27.88 -36.47 0.66
N SER A 159 28.98 -36.59 1.41
CA SER A 159 29.20 -35.79 2.62
C SER A 159 29.35 -34.29 2.32
N GLU A 160 30.01 -33.91 1.22
CA GLU A 160 30.13 -32.51 0.79
C GLU A 160 28.78 -31.92 0.35
N LEU A 161 27.97 -32.69 -0.38
CA LEU A 161 26.62 -32.29 -0.78
C LEU A 161 25.70 -32.13 0.44
N ALA A 162 25.72 -33.07 1.39
CA ALA A 162 24.96 -32.97 2.63
C ALA A 162 25.39 -31.77 3.48
N ALA A 163 26.69 -31.45 3.51
CA ALA A 163 27.20 -30.26 4.19
C ALA A 163 26.74 -28.97 3.51
N ALA A 164 26.69 -28.94 2.17
CA ALA A 164 26.20 -27.80 1.39
C ALA A 164 24.69 -27.58 1.58
N GLU A 165 23.89 -28.66 1.57
CA GLU A 165 22.45 -28.60 1.85
C GLU A 165 22.18 -28.09 3.28
N TRP A 166 22.92 -28.58 4.26
CA TRP A 166 22.81 -28.12 5.65
C TRP A 166 23.21 -26.65 5.81
N ALA A 167 24.25 -26.20 5.12
CA ALA A 167 24.65 -24.79 5.11
C ALA A 167 23.55 -23.90 4.51
N LEU A 168 22.94 -24.32 3.41
CA LEU A 168 21.85 -23.58 2.76
C LEU A 168 20.61 -23.49 3.65
N GLU A 169 20.20 -24.59 4.28
CA GLU A 169 19.07 -24.60 5.21
C GLU A 169 19.31 -23.65 6.40
N ARG A 170 20.55 -23.64 6.93
CA ARG A 170 20.97 -22.72 7.98
C ARG A 170 20.89 -21.26 7.55
N GLU A 171 21.31 -20.93 6.33
CA GLU A 171 21.22 -19.56 5.79
C GLU A 171 19.77 -19.12 5.61
N CYS A 172 18.90 -19.99 5.09
CA CYS A 172 17.47 -19.72 4.99
C CYS A 172 16.85 -19.42 6.36
N GLU A 173 17.13 -20.24 7.37
CA GLU A 173 16.60 -20.04 8.72
C GLU A 173 17.17 -18.77 9.37
N LEU A 174 18.45 -18.46 9.17
CA LEU A 174 19.05 -17.19 9.63
C LEU A 174 18.34 -15.97 9.03
N THR A 175 18.06 -15.96 7.72
CA THR A 175 17.36 -14.83 7.10
C THR A 175 15.95 -14.63 7.66
N ARG A 176 15.22 -15.73 7.95
CA ARG A 176 13.91 -15.69 8.59
C ARG A 176 14.00 -15.14 10.01
N LEU A 177 14.92 -15.67 10.83
CA LEU A 177 15.13 -15.22 12.20
C LEU A 177 15.63 -13.77 12.29
N GLU A 178 16.40 -13.31 11.31
CA GLU A 178 16.79 -11.90 11.20
C GLU A 178 15.60 -11.01 10.90
N GLN A 179 14.71 -11.41 9.99
CA GLN A 179 13.49 -10.67 9.69
C GLN A 179 12.58 -10.59 10.93
N GLU A 180 12.38 -11.71 11.62
CA GLU A 180 11.61 -11.73 12.87
C GLU A 180 12.26 -10.85 13.95
N ASN A 181 13.57 -10.93 14.15
CA ASN A 181 14.28 -10.06 15.09
C ASN A 181 14.19 -8.58 14.70
N ARG A 182 14.20 -8.24 13.40
CA ARG A 182 13.98 -6.86 12.95
C ARG A 182 12.58 -6.39 13.31
N LEU A 183 11.56 -7.22 13.12
CA LEU A 183 10.17 -6.89 13.50
C LEU A 183 10.02 -6.77 15.02
N LEU A 184 10.60 -7.68 15.80
CA LEU A 184 10.60 -7.61 17.27
C LEU A 184 11.31 -6.36 17.77
N LYS A 185 12.43 -5.97 17.15
CA LYS A 185 13.13 -4.70 17.45
C LYS A 185 12.28 -3.49 17.09
N GLN A 186 11.54 -3.51 15.98
CA GLN A 186 10.61 -2.44 15.61
C GLN A 186 9.47 -2.31 16.63
N LEU A 187 8.85 -3.42 17.02
CA LEU A 187 7.79 -3.46 18.04
C LEU A 187 8.30 -3.01 19.41
N ALA A 188 9.48 -3.49 19.83
CA ALA A 188 10.09 -3.07 21.09
C ALA A 188 10.44 -1.58 21.08
N MET A 189 10.88 -1.04 19.95
CA MET A 189 11.19 0.39 19.78
C MET A 189 9.91 1.25 19.75
N GLU A 190 8.84 0.77 19.14
CA GLU A 190 7.51 1.40 19.20
C GLU A 190 6.97 1.41 20.64
N HIS A 191 7.09 0.28 21.35
CA HIS A 191 6.67 0.17 22.74
C HIS A 191 7.55 1.02 23.68
N ALA A 192 8.85 1.10 23.44
CA ALA A 192 9.75 2.01 24.14
C ALA A 192 9.47 3.49 23.81
N GLY A 193 9.06 3.79 22.57
CA GLY A 193 8.58 5.12 22.16
C GLY A 193 7.28 5.52 22.87
N ILE A 194 6.38 4.57 23.11
CA ILE A 194 5.14 4.75 23.90
C ILE A 194 5.48 4.98 25.39
N PHE A 195 6.46 4.26 25.95
CA PHE A 195 6.92 4.49 27.32
C PHE A 195 7.71 5.80 27.50
N ALA A 196 8.49 6.23 26.50
CA ALA A 196 9.24 7.49 26.52
C ALA A 196 8.35 8.73 26.35
N SER A 197 7.18 8.58 25.71
CA SER A 197 6.19 9.67 25.54
C SER A 197 5.12 9.71 26.64
N GLY A 198 5.07 8.70 27.52
CA GLY A 198 4.07 8.57 28.59
C GLY A 198 4.50 9.05 29.97
N ASN A 199 5.47 9.96 30.10
CA ASN A 199 5.90 10.44 31.43
C ASN A 199 5.98 11.97 31.53
N LEU A 200 4.83 12.63 31.40
CA LEU A 200 4.55 13.94 31.99
C LEU A 200 3.09 13.97 32.46
N VAL A 201 2.88 14.39 33.72
CA VAL A 201 1.62 14.61 34.45
C VAL A 201 1.06 13.38 35.19
N GLY A 202 1.02 13.51 36.52
CA GLY A 202 0.66 12.44 37.45
C GLY A 202 -0.78 12.47 37.95
N GLY A 203 -1.00 11.60 38.95
CA GLY A 203 -2.09 11.68 39.93
C GLY A 203 -3.45 11.12 39.50
N GLY A 204 -3.91 10.11 40.25
CA GLY A 204 -5.34 9.90 40.51
C GLY A 204 -6.06 8.82 39.70
N ASP A 205 -6.30 7.70 40.38
CA ASP A 205 -7.59 7.00 40.51
C ASP A 205 -8.36 6.48 39.27
N GLY A 206 -8.87 5.25 39.41
CA GLY A 206 -10.10 4.81 38.74
C GLY A 206 -10.00 4.14 37.36
N ILE A 207 -10.39 2.85 37.35
CA ILE A 207 -10.99 2.08 36.24
C ILE A 207 -10.01 1.48 35.22
N ARG A 208 -9.80 0.16 35.37
CA ARG A 208 -9.14 -0.72 34.38
C ARG A 208 -10.08 -0.91 33.18
N GLU A 209 -9.95 -0.10 32.13
CA GLU A 209 -10.52 -0.40 30.81
C GLU A 209 -9.69 -1.48 30.09
N LEU A 210 -10.39 -2.45 29.47
CA LEU A 210 -9.81 -3.48 28.62
C LEU A 210 -9.05 -2.89 27.42
N PRO A 211 -7.97 -3.54 26.95
CA PRO A 211 -7.18 -3.05 25.84
C PRO A 211 -8.00 -3.03 24.54
N LYS A 212 -8.10 -1.83 23.93
CA LYS A 212 -8.69 -1.61 22.61
C LYS A 212 -7.82 -2.31 21.55
N LEU A 213 -8.44 -3.10 20.69
CA LEU A 213 -7.79 -3.78 19.56
C LEU A 213 -7.04 -2.76 18.67
N PRO A 214 -5.84 -3.09 18.16
CA PRO A 214 -5.05 -2.15 17.40
C PRO A 214 -5.75 -1.76 16.09
N VAL A 215 -5.75 -0.46 15.85
CA VAL A 215 -6.18 0.19 14.60
C VAL A 215 -5.35 -0.36 13.45
N ILE A 216 -6.02 -0.81 12.38
CA ILE A 216 -5.38 -1.26 11.13
C ILE A 216 -4.46 -0.14 10.61
N LEU A 217 -3.15 -0.40 10.63
CA LEU A 217 -2.13 0.54 10.18
C LEU A 217 -2.28 0.79 8.67
N LYS A 218 -2.63 2.02 8.28
CA LYS A 218 -2.53 2.48 6.90
C LYS A 218 -1.05 2.48 6.49
N VAL A 219 -0.70 1.60 5.55
CA VAL A 219 0.62 1.56 4.93
C VAL A 219 0.87 2.89 4.16
N PRO A 220 2.02 3.56 4.33
CA PRO A 220 2.32 4.78 3.59
C PRO A 220 2.56 4.47 2.11
N ALA A 221 1.90 5.25 1.24
CA ALA A 221 2.05 5.14 -0.20
C ALA A 221 3.50 5.45 -0.62
N ARG A 222 4.13 4.51 -1.34
CA ARG A 222 5.42 4.69 -2.03
C ARG A 222 5.34 5.89 -2.98
N THR A 223 6.01 6.98 -2.66
CA THR A 223 6.26 8.08 -3.60
C THR A 223 7.27 7.64 -4.66
N ARG A 224 6.78 7.20 -5.82
CA ARG A 224 7.62 7.10 -7.02
C ARG A 224 8.00 8.52 -7.45
N LYS A 225 9.30 8.83 -7.50
CA LYS A 225 9.83 10.03 -8.17
C LYS A 225 9.62 9.90 -9.68
N GLY A 226 8.41 10.22 -10.15
CA GLY A 226 8.10 10.42 -11.55
C GLY A 226 7.20 11.64 -11.65
N LYS A 227 7.72 12.77 -12.13
CA LYS A 227 6.91 13.97 -12.39
C LYS A 227 6.00 13.68 -13.59
N LEU A 228 4.79 13.19 -13.32
CA LEU A 228 3.71 13.09 -14.30
C LEU A 228 2.96 14.44 -14.30
N GLY A 229 3.49 15.44 -15.00
CA GLY A 229 2.85 16.74 -15.11
C GLY A 229 3.57 17.64 -16.10
N GLY A 230 2.90 17.95 -17.22
CA GLY A 230 3.35 18.95 -18.20
C GLY A 230 3.20 20.38 -17.68
N LYS A 231 3.50 21.37 -18.55
CA LYS A 231 3.67 22.81 -18.28
C LYS A 231 2.44 23.58 -17.73
N GLY A 232 1.48 22.90 -17.13
CA GLY A 232 0.27 23.45 -16.50
C GLY A 232 -0.40 22.52 -15.48
N VAL A 233 0.21 21.39 -15.12
CA VAL A 233 -0.41 20.38 -14.25
C VAL A 233 0.49 20.11 -13.04
N GLY A 234 -0.09 20.16 -11.84
CA GLY A 234 0.61 19.92 -10.58
C GLY A 234 1.11 18.47 -10.44
N PRO A 235 1.98 18.20 -9.45
CA PRO A 235 2.68 16.91 -9.28
C PRO A 235 1.76 15.70 -9.01
N PHE A 236 0.46 15.91 -8.83
CA PHE A 236 -0.57 14.88 -8.65
C PHE A 236 -1.64 14.89 -9.76
N GLY A 237 -1.37 15.50 -10.92
CA GLY A 237 -2.33 15.53 -12.02
C GLY A 237 -3.49 16.53 -11.85
N MET A 238 -3.45 17.40 -10.84
CA MET A 238 -4.44 18.47 -10.66
C MET A 238 -4.00 19.74 -11.39
N TYR A 239 -4.91 20.39 -12.12
CA TYR A 239 -4.66 21.68 -12.75
C TYR A 239 -4.39 22.75 -11.68
N LYS A 240 -3.43 23.64 -11.93
CA LYS A 240 -3.19 24.79 -11.03
C LYS A 240 -4.49 25.59 -10.91
N LYS A 241 -4.95 25.83 -9.67
CA LYS A 241 -6.02 26.82 -9.44
C LYS A 241 -5.49 28.16 -9.97
N PHE A 242 -6.25 28.81 -10.84
CA PHE A 242 -5.93 30.16 -11.26
C PHE A 242 -6.04 31.06 -10.03
N ASP A 243 -4.97 31.75 -9.68
CA ASP A 243 -5.01 32.80 -8.66
C ASP A 243 -5.93 33.90 -9.20
N GLU A 244 -7.04 34.16 -8.50
CA GLU A 244 -7.92 35.29 -8.81
C GLU A 244 -7.11 36.59 -8.69
N PRO A 245 -7.24 37.52 -9.65
CA PRO A 245 -6.56 38.80 -9.57
C PRO A 245 -7.05 39.54 -8.34
N LYS A 246 -6.14 39.86 -7.43
CA LYS A 246 -6.42 40.72 -6.28
C LYS A 246 -7.02 42.03 -6.79
N LEU A 247 -8.27 42.31 -6.42
CA LEU A 247 -8.84 43.64 -6.54
C LEU A 247 -7.94 44.60 -5.74
N GLY A 248 -7.54 45.68 -6.41
CA GLY A 248 -6.59 46.64 -5.89
C GLY A 248 -7.11 47.44 -4.70
N ASP A 249 -6.15 47.92 -3.91
CA ASP A 249 -6.21 49.18 -3.18
C ASP A 249 -5.29 50.18 -3.89
#